data_AF-A0A7C7RCT3-F1
#
_entry.id   AF-A0A7C7RCT3-F1
#
_cell.length_a   1.000
_cell.length_b   1.000
_cell.length_c   1.000
_cell.angle_alpha   90.00
_cell.angle_beta   90.00
_cell.angle_gamma   90.00
#
_symmetry.space_group_name_H-M   'P 1'
#
loop_
_entity.id
_entity.type
_entity.pdbx_description
1 polymer ?
#
loop_
_entity_poly.entity_id
_entity_poly.type
_entity_poly.pdbx_seq_one_letter_code
_entity_poly.pdbx_strand_id
1 'polypeptide(L)'
;MGKVIGIDLGTTNSCVAVLEGTEPKVIPNAEGSRTTPSVVAFTKGGERLVGQPAKRQAITNSENTVFSIKRFMGRRYSEVATERELVPYKVVEASNGDVRVVA
;
A
#
# COMPACT_ATOMS: atom_id res chain seq x y z
N MET A 1 24.01 -13.95 -9.96
CA MET A 1 23.04 -14.43 -8.96
C MET A 1 22.48 -13.19 -8.26
N GLY A 2 21.15 -13.04 -8.18
CA GLY A 2 20.54 -11.85 -7.56
C GLY A 2 20.69 -11.84 -6.04
N LYS A 3 20.68 -10.65 -5.41
CA LYS A 3 20.63 -10.53 -3.94
C LYS A 3 19.21 -10.81 -3.46
N VAL A 4 19.07 -11.60 -2.39
CA VAL A 4 17.80 -11.72 -1.66
C VAL A 4 17.57 -10.44 -0.86
N ILE A 5 16.36 -9.89 -0.93
CA ILE A 5 15.96 -8.68 -0.18
C ILE A 5 14.93 -9.03 0.88
N GLY A 6 14.96 -8.29 2.00
CA GLY A 6 13.94 -8.32 3.03
C GLY A 6 13.00 -7.14 2.85
N ILE A 7 11.69 -7.40 2.78
CA ILE A 7 10.66 -6.37 2.67
C ILE A 7 9.76 -6.43 3.90
N ASP A 8 9.74 -5.36 4.68
CA ASP A 8 8.66 -5.11 5.62
C ASP A 8 7.52 -4.41 4.87
N LEU A 9 6.45 -5.16 4.61
CA LEU A 9 5.23 -4.66 3.98
C LEU A 9 4.25 -4.20 5.07
N GLY A 10 4.44 -3.01 5.63
CA GLY A 10 3.62 -2.50 6.73
C GLY A 10 2.31 -1.83 6.28
N THR A 11 1.39 -1.60 7.23
CA THR A 11 0.08 -0.99 6.97
C THR A 11 0.19 0.47 6.49
N THR A 12 1.10 1.22 7.09
CA THR A 12 1.26 2.67 6.84
C THR A 12 2.51 2.98 6.03
N ASN A 13 3.61 2.30 6.33
CA ASN A 13 4.87 2.43 5.62
C ASN A 13 5.43 1.03 5.36
N SER A 14 6.24 0.94 4.31
CA SER A 14 7.02 -0.24 3.97
C SER A 14 8.51 0.12 3.92
N CYS A 15 9.36 -0.88 4.12
CA CYS A 15 10.82 -0.75 4.14
C CYS A 15 11.45 -1.93 3.39
N VAL A 16 12.59 -1.70 2.75
CA VAL A 16 13.35 -2.76 2.08
C VAL A 16 14.82 -2.70 2.48
N ALA A 17 15.39 -3.87 2.75
CA ALA A 17 16.78 -4.03 3.13
C ALA A 17 17.44 -5.18 2.35
N VAL A 18 18.77 -5.15 2.31
CA VAL A 18 19.60 -6.18 1.71
C VAL A 18 20.80 -6.44 2.61
N LEU A 19 21.37 -7.64 2.56
CA LEU A 19 22.67 -7.91 3.18
C LEU A 19 23.80 -7.41 2.26
N GLU A 20 24.63 -6.51 2.78
CA GLU A 20 25.91 -6.11 2.19
C GLU A 20 27.05 -6.74 3.00
N GLY A 21 27.62 -7.83 2.49
CA GLY A 21 28.52 -8.67 3.29
C GLY A 21 27.73 -9.35 4.42
N THR A 22 28.13 -9.08 5.66
CA THR A 22 27.44 -9.57 6.88
C THR A 22 26.47 -8.54 7.46
N GLU A 23 26.44 -7.31 6.95
CA GLU A 23 25.69 -6.21 7.54
C GLU A 23 24.35 -5.97 6.82
N PRO A 24 23.22 -5.88 7.54
CA PRO A 24 21.94 -5.50 6.96
C PRO A 24 21.90 -4.00 6.67
N LYS A 25 21.52 -3.63 5.44
CA LYS A 25 21.41 -2.23 5.02
C LYS A 25 20.04 -1.92 4.43
N VAL A 26 19.41 -0.88 4.97
CA VAL A 26 18.15 -0.33 4.44
C VAL A 26 18.44 0.47 3.17
N ILE A 27 17.64 0.23 2.13
CA ILE A 27 17.79 0.88 0.83
C ILE A 27 16.87 2.11 0.80
N PRO A 28 17.40 3.33 0.54
CA PRO A 28 16.55 4.49 0.32
C PRO A 28 15.76 4.35 -0.99
N ASN A 29 14.51 4.79 -1.00
CA ASN A 29 13.69 4.86 -2.21
C ASN A 29 14.15 5.98 -3.15
N ALA A 30 13.50 6.11 -4.31
CA ALA A 30 13.83 7.12 -5.32
C ALA A 30 13.70 8.57 -4.79
N GLU A 31 12.89 8.76 -3.75
CA GLU A 31 12.69 10.02 -3.04
C GLU A 31 13.70 10.26 -1.89
N GLY A 32 14.70 9.38 -1.73
CA GLY A 32 15.74 9.48 -0.70
C GLY A 32 15.31 9.04 0.71
N SER A 33 14.08 8.55 0.88
CA SER A 33 13.54 8.11 2.17
C SER A 33 13.81 6.63 2.41
N ARG A 34 14.12 6.26 3.66
CA ARG A 34 14.36 4.85 4.05
C ARG A 34 13.08 4.03 4.22
N THR A 35 11.92 4.69 4.24
CA THR A 35 10.61 4.06 4.22
C THR A 35 9.77 4.68 3.12
N THR A 36 8.83 3.90 2.60
CA THR A 36 7.88 4.32 1.57
C THR A 36 6.46 4.22 2.11
N PRO A 37 5.61 5.25 2.01
CA PRO A 37 4.21 5.14 2.38
C PRO A 37 3.54 3.97 1.67
N SER A 38 2.79 3.14 2.40
CA SER A 38 2.01 2.02 1.84
C SER A 38 0.72 2.55 1.20
N VAL A 39 0.88 3.36 0.16
CA VAL A 39 -0.19 4.08 -0.53
C VAL A 39 -0.02 3.92 -2.04
N VAL A 40 -1.13 3.62 -2.72
CA VAL A 40 -1.21 3.53 -4.19
C VAL A 40 -2.34 4.45 -4.65
N ALA A 41 -2.15 5.19 -5.72
CA ALA A 41 -3.20 6.00 -6.32
C ALA A 41 -3.29 5.77 -7.83
N PHE A 42 -4.51 5.84 -8.35
CA PHE A 42 -4.79 5.78 -9.78
C PHE A 42 -5.24 7.17 -10.25
N THR A 43 -4.53 7.73 -11.22
CA THR A 43 -4.84 9.05 -11.77
C THR A 43 -5.91 8.95 -12.85
N LYS A 44 -6.58 10.07 -13.15
CA LYS A 44 -7.54 10.14 -14.27
C LYS A 44 -6.91 9.80 -15.63
N GLY A 45 -5.60 9.96 -15.77
CA GLY A 45 -4.84 9.60 -16.97
C GLY A 45 -4.45 8.12 -17.06
N GLY A 46 -4.88 7.29 -16.09
CA GLY A 46 -4.54 5.86 -16.04
C GLY A 46 -3.16 5.56 -15.45
N GLU A 47 -2.47 6.55 -14.88
CA GLU A 47 -1.17 6.35 -14.24
C GLU A 47 -1.35 5.78 -12.83
N ARG A 48 -0.45 4.87 -12.45
CA ARG A 48 -0.36 4.33 -11.08
C ARG A 48 0.78 4.99 -10.32
N LEU A 49 0.43 5.76 -9.30
CA LEU A 49 1.37 6.36 -8.36
C LEU A 49 1.55 5.45 -7.14
N VAL A 50 2.75 5.39 -6.57
CA VAL A 50 3.07 4.59 -5.38
C VAL A 50 3.88 5.45 -4.41
N GLY A 51 3.66 5.30 -3.10
CA GLY A 51 4.50 5.93 -2.09
C GLY A 51 4.19 7.41 -1.89
N GLN A 52 5.25 8.23 -1.86
CA GLN A 52 5.14 9.65 -1.55
C GLN A 52 4.32 10.44 -2.59
N PRO A 53 4.47 10.22 -3.91
CA PRO A 53 3.59 10.81 -4.92
C PRO A 53 2.11 10.51 -4.69
N ALA A 54 1.75 9.25 -4.43
CA ALA A 54 0.37 8.85 -4.15
C ALA A 54 -0.18 9.53 -2.88
N LYS A 55 0.61 9.57 -1.80
CA LYS A 55 0.22 10.22 -0.55
C LYS A 55 -0.05 11.72 -0.71
N ARG A 56 0.73 12.44 -1.53
CA ARG A 56 0.59 13.89 -1.72
C ARG A 56 -0.75 14.31 -2.31
N GLN A 57 -1.31 13.51 -3.21
CA GLN A 57 -2.57 13.81 -3.89
C GLN A 57 -3.80 13.18 -3.24
N ALA A 58 -3.65 12.49 -2.11
CA ALA A 58 -4.72 11.74 -1.47
C ALA A 58 -5.93 12.61 -1.06
N ILE A 59 -5.70 13.90 -0.78
CA ILE A 59 -6.77 14.85 -0.40
C ILE A 59 -7.66 15.20 -1.60
N THR A 60 -7.09 15.36 -2.79
CA THR A 60 -7.81 15.78 -4.00
C THR A 60 -8.31 14.62 -4.85
N ASN A 61 -7.89 13.39 -4.54
CA ASN A 61 -8.25 12.16 -5.26
C ASN A 61 -8.48 10.99 -4.28
N SER A 62 -9.25 11.25 -3.21
CA SER A 62 -9.40 10.33 -2.08
C SER A 62 -9.98 8.97 -2.47
N GLU A 63 -11.02 8.95 -3.32
CA GLU A 63 -11.69 7.71 -3.73
C GLU A 63 -10.80 6.77 -4.57
N ASN A 64 -9.82 7.31 -5.30
CA ASN A 64 -8.88 6.51 -6.11
C ASN A 64 -7.49 6.39 -5.46
N THR A 65 -7.39 6.68 -4.15
CA THR A 65 -6.14 6.57 -3.39
C THR A 65 -6.29 5.53 -2.28
N VAL A 66 -5.66 4.38 -2.47
CA VAL A 66 -5.71 3.25 -1.56
C VAL A 66 -4.59 3.32 -0.54
N PHE A 67 -4.95 3.29 0.74
CA PHE A 67 -4.06 3.20 1.90
C PHE A 67 -4.64 2.23 2.93
N SER A 68 -3.84 1.77 3.91
CA SER A 68 -4.30 0.80 4.92
C SER A 68 -4.78 -0.55 4.36
N ILE A 69 -4.41 -0.91 3.13
CA ILE A 69 -4.89 -2.13 2.45
C ILE A 69 -4.61 -3.41 3.27
N LYS A 70 -3.52 -3.42 4.05
CA LYS A 70 -3.13 -4.53 4.94
C LYS A 70 -4.21 -4.87 5.98
N ARG A 71 -5.12 -3.95 6.30
CA ARG A 71 -6.27 -4.22 7.19
C ARG A 71 -7.38 -5.06 6.54
N PHE A 72 -7.38 -5.16 5.21
CA PHE A 72 -8.36 -5.89 4.41
C PHE A 72 -7.80 -7.19 3.83
N MET A 73 -6.48 -7.26 3.61
CA MET A 73 -5.84 -8.44 3.00
C MET A 73 -6.19 -9.74 3.73
N GLY A 74 -6.69 -10.72 2.98
CA GLY A 74 -7.03 -12.05 3.49
C GLY A 74 -8.28 -12.14 4.36
N ARG A 75 -9.10 -11.08 4.41
CA ARG A 75 -10.34 -11.05 5.20
C ARG A 75 -11.59 -11.19 4.34
N ARG A 76 -12.69 -11.61 4.96
CA ARG A 76 -14.03 -11.59 4.39
C ARG A 76 -14.63 -10.19 4.48
N TYR A 77 -15.54 -9.87 3.56
CA TYR A 77 -16.23 -8.57 3.55
C TYR A 77 -17.00 -8.31 4.86
N SER A 78 -17.61 -9.34 5.42
CA SER A 78 -18.37 -9.29 6.67
C SER A 78 -17.51 -8.98 7.90
N GLU A 79 -16.20 -9.24 7.85
CA GLU A 79 -15.30 -9.07 9.00
C GLU A 79 -14.79 -7.63 9.15
N VAL A 80 -14.91 -6.79 8.12
CA VAL A 80 -14.22 -5.49 8.02
C VAL A 80 -15.18 -4.30 8.09
N ALA A 81 -16.30 -4.42 8.81
CA ALA A 81 -17.31 -3.36 8.88
C ALA A 81 -16.73 -2.02 9.35
N THR A 82 -15.97 -2.04 10.45
CA THR A 82 -15.34 -0.83 11.00
C THR A 82 -14.30 -0.25 10.05
N GLU A 83 -13.43 -1.07 9.44
CA GLU A 83 -12.41 -0.56 8.53
C GLU A 83 -12.99 0.06 7.25
N ARG A 84 -14.13 -0.44 6.77
CA ARG A 84 -14.84 0.13 5.62
C ARG A 84 -15.31 1.56 5.87
N GLU A 85 -15.65 1.91 7.11
CA GLU A 85 -16.09 3.27 7.47
C GLU A 85 -14.92 4.26 7.60
N LEU A 86 -13.69 3.76 7.72
CA LEU A 86 -12.48 4.57 7.93
C LEU A 86 -11.78 4.97 6.63
N VAL A 87 -12.29 4.54 5.47
CA VAL A 87 -11.64 4.72 4.18
C VAL A 87 -12.56 5.41 3.17
N PRO A 88 -12.03 6.30 2.33
CA PRO A 88 -12.82 7.02 1.33
C PRO A 88 -13.04 6.20 0.04
N TYR A 89 -12.20 5.20 -0.23
CA TYR A 89 -12.27 4.39 -1.44
C TYR A 89 -13.31 3.28 -1.32
N LYS A 90 -13.77 2.79 -2.48
CA LYS A 90 -14.86 1.80 -2.53
C LYS A 90 -14.39 0.42 -2.10
N VAL A 91 -15.10 -0.18 -1.16
CA VAL A 91 -14.90 -1.57 -0.70
C VAL A 91 -16.17 -2.38 -0.94
N VAL A 92 -16.04 -3.51 -1.64
CA VAL A 92 -17.15 -4.39 -2.03
C VAL A 92 -16.89 -5.83 -1.61
N GLU A 93 -17.95 -6.62 -1.57
CA GLU A 93 -17.87 -8.07 -1.41
C GLU A 93 -17.57 -8.73 -2.76
N ALA A 94 -16.55 -9.59 -2.81
CA ALA A 94 -16.27 -10.42 -3.98
C ALA A 94 -17.24 -11.61 -4.04
N SER A 95 -17.32 -12.27 -5.20
CA SER A 95 -18.22 -13.43 -5.41
C SER A 95 -17.92 -14.62 -4.49
N ASN A 96 -16.72 -14.71 -3.92
CA ASN A 96 -16.31 -15.73 -2.97
C ASN A 96 -16.44 -15.29 -1.49
N GLY A 97 -17.01 -14.10 -1.22
CA GLY A 97 -17.16 -13.51 0.12
C GLY A 97 -15.95 -12.72 0.63
N ASP A 98 -14.86 -12.65 -0.13
CA ASP A 98 -13.67 -11.87 0.27
C ASP A 98 -13.96 -10.37 0.17
N VAL A 99 -13.26 -9.60 1.00
CA VAL A 99 -13.23 -8.16 0.83
C VAL A 99 -12.46 -7.80 -0.45
N ARG A 100 -13.00 -6.88 -1.24
CA ARG A 100 -12.36 -6.33 -2.44
C ARG A 100 -12.37 -4.81 -2.43
N VAL A 101 -11.22 -4.20 -2.66
CA VAL A 101 -11.11 -2.75 -2.92
C VAL A 101 -11.25 -2.50 -4.42
N VAL A 102 -11.99 -1.46 -4.79
CA VAL A 102 -12.16 -0.99 -6.16
C VAL A 102 -11.60 0.42 -6.25
N ALA A 103 -10.55 0.59 -7.07
CA ALA A 103 -9.83 1.83 -7.28
C ALA A 103 -9.33 1.93 -8.74
#